data_AF-A0A937P195-F1
#
_entry.id   AF-A0A937P195-F1
#
_cell.length_a   1.000
_cell.length_b   1.000
_cell.length_c   1.000
_cell.angle_alpha   90.00
_cell.angle_beta   90.00
_cell.angle_gamma   90.00
#
_symmetry.space_group_name_H-M   'P 1'
#
loop_
_entity.id
_entity.type
_entity.pdbx_description
1 polymer ?
#
loop_
_entity_poly.entity_id
_entity_poly.type
_entity_poly.pdbx_seq_one_letter_code
_entity_poly.pdbx_strand_id
1 'polypeptide(L)' 'MPNRDLIAPGKQPHRVKARSVLAYWAVHELGMSVTDAGLKLGLSQSASSRAVQRGRGIAEASGVNLEITKNA' A
#
# COMPACT_ATOMS: atom_id res chain seq x y z
N MET A 1 12.52 4.05 13.78
CA MET A 1 13.04 3.36 12.57
C MET A 1 11.87 3.12 11.62
N PRO A 2 11.97 3.45 10.32
CA PRO A 2 10.89 3.14 9.39
C PRO A 2 10.69 1.62 9.35
N ASN A 3 9.42 1.20 9.35
CA ASN A 3 9.00 -0.16 9.63
C ASN A 3 9.52 -1.12 8.53
N ARG A 4 10.68 -1.75 8.75
CA ARG A 4 11.38 -2.59 7.76
C ARG A 4 10.50 -3.72 7.23
N ASP A 5 9.48 -4.15 7.96
CA ASP A 5 8.55 -5.19 7.52
C ASP A 5 7.81 -4.86 6.22
N LEU A 6 7.60 -3.57 5.92
CA LEU A 6 6.94 -3.14 4.69
C LEU A 6 7.84 -3.21 3.45
N ILE A 7 9.17 -3.25 3.63
CA ILE A 7 10.15 -3.29 2.52
C ILE A 7 11.00 -4.56 2.52
N ALA A 8 11.00 -5.32 3.61
CA ALA A 8 11.74 -6.57 3.73
C ALA A 8 11.17 -7.67 2.81
N PRO A 9 12.00 -8.37 2.03
CA PRO A 9 11.51 -9.42 1.15
C PRO A 9 10.73 -10.50 1.92
N GLY A 10 9.75 -11.11 1.23
CA GLY A 10 8.91 -12.15 1.80
C GLY A 10 7.42 -11.96 1.49
N LYS A 11 6.68 -13.08 1.53
CA LYS A 11 5.25 -13.18 1.18
C LYS A 11 4.38 -13.55 2.38
N GLN A 12 4.84 -13.25 3.60
CA GLN A 12 4.08 -13.49 4.82
C GLN A 12 2.73 -12.75 4.72
N PRO A 13 1.60 -13.38 5.08
CA PRO A 13 0.27 -12.79 4.87
C PRO A 13 0.09 -11.40 5.46
N HIS A 14 0.62 -11.15 6.66
CA HIS A 14 0.54 -9.83 7.31
C HIS A 14 1.30 -8.75 6.52
N ARG A 15 2.51 -9.05 6.00
CA ARG A 15 3.28 -8.10 5.17
C ARG A 15 2.58 -7.80 3.86
N VAL A 16 2.02 -8.83 3.21
CA VAL A 16 1.27 -8.67 1.97
C VAL A 16 0.05 -7.78 2.19
N LYS A 17 -0.71 -8.00 3.27
CA LYS A 17 -1.85 -7.15 3.64
C LYS A 17 -1.41 -5.71 3.87
N ALA A 18 -0.42 -5.49 4.72
CA ALA A 18 0.07 -4.15 5.06
C ALA A 18 0.58 -3.38 3.83
N ARG A 19 1.39 -4.02 2.97
CA ARG A 19 1.84 -3.42 1.70
C ARG A 19 0.69 -3.09 0.76
N SER A 20 -0.31 -3.95 0.70
CA SER A 20 -1.44 -3.76 -0.22
C SER A 20 -2.23 -2.52 0.18
N VAL A 21 -2.57 -2.40 1.47
CA VAL A 21 -3.30 -1.24 2.00
C VAL A 21 -2.47 0.05 1.82
N LEU A 22 -1.17 0.02 2.13
CA LEU A 22 -0.31 1.18 1.95
C LEU A 22 -0.14 1.57 0.47
N ALA A 23 -0.03 0.60 -0.45
CA ALA A 23 0.03 0.88 -1.89
C ALA A 23 -1.27 1.53 -2.38
N TYR A 24 -2.42 1.05 -1.90
CA TYR A 24 -3.71 1.64 -2.22
C TYR A 24 -3.79 3.10 -1.79
N TRP A 25 -3.47 3.41 -0.52
CA TRP A 25 -3.50 4.79 -0.03
C TRP A 25 -2.46 5.69 -0.71
N ALA A 26 -1.25 5.18 -0.98
CA ALA A 26 -0.24 5.94 -1.69
C ALA A 26 -0.72 6.40 -3.07
N VAL A 27 -1.43 5.53 -3.79
CA VAL A 27 -1.95 5.84 -5.13
C VAL A 27 -3.21 6.69 -5.06
N HIS A 28 -4.19 6.31 -4.25
CA HIS A 28 -5.51 6.93 -4.27
C HIS A 28 -5.64 8.18 -3.39
N GLU A 29 -5.00 8.18 -2.22
CA GLU A 29 -5.12 9.29 -1.26
C GLU A 29 -3.96 10.27 -1.39
N LEU A 30 -2.77 9.79 -1.75
CA LEU A 30 -1.55 10.60 -1.88
C LEU A 30 -1.17 10.93 -3.33
N GLY A 31 -1.93 10.44 -4.31
CA GLY A 31 -1.76 10.78 -5.74
C GLY A 31 -0.47 10.25 -6.39
N MET A 32 0.19 9.25 -5.79
CA MET A 32 1.39 8.65 -6.37
C MET A 32 1.08 7.78 -7.59
N SER A 33 2.02 7.67 -8.52
CA SER A 33 1.94 6.64 -9.56
C SER A 33 2.07 5.24 -8.95
N VAL A 34 1.41 4.24 -9.55
CA VAL A 34 1.51 2.83 -9.12
C VAL A 34 2.97 2.34 -9.14
N THR A 35 3.76 2.81 -10.10
CA THR A 35 5.18 2.47 -10.24
C THR A 35 6.01 3.04 -9.09
N ASP A 36 5.83 4.33 -8.76
CA ASP A 36 6.58 4.98 -7.69
C ASP A 36 6.24 4.40 -6.31
N ALA A 37 4.95 4.16 -6.06
CA ALA A 37 4.49 3.48 -4.85
C ALA A 37 5.11 2.07 -4.75
N GLY A 38 5.16 1.34 -5.87
CA GLY A 38 5.79 0.03 -5.98
C GLY A 38 7.27 0.02 -5.64
N LEU A 39 8.03 0.95 -6.24
CA LEU A 39 9.47 1.09 -6.02
C LEU A 39 9.77 1.34 -4.54
N LYS A 40 9.02 2.25 -3.89
CA LYS A 40 9.17 2.55 -2.46
C LYS A 40 8.82 1.37 -1.55
N LEU A 41 7.95 0.47 -1.99
CA LEU A 41 7.54 -0.74 -1.26
C LEU A 41 8.37 -1.98 -1.60
N GLY A 42 9.36 -1.87 -2.48
CA GLY A 42 10.17 -3.01 -2.93
C GLY A 42 9.38 -4.02 -3.77
N LEU A 43 8.38 -3.55 -4.52
CA LEU A 43 7.51 -4.36 -5.37
C LEU A 43 7.88 -4.22 -6.84
N SER A 44 7.78 -5.31 -7.60
CA SER A 44 7.79 -5.24 -9.06
C SER A 44 6.53 -4.57 -9.59
N GLN A 45 6.56 -3.98 -10.79
CA GLN A 45 5.41 -3.29 -11.39
C GLN A 45 4.12 -4.13 -11.39
N SER A 46 4.21 -5.42 -11.74
CA SER A 46 3.04 -6.32 -11.71
C SER A 46 2.56 -6.64 -10.29
N ALA A 47 3.47 -6.69 -9.32
CA ALA A 47 3.11 -6.85 -7.92
C ALA A 47 2.47 -5.59 -7.34
N SER A 48 2.91 -4.41 -7.75
CA SER A 48 2.36 -3.11 -7.34
C SER A 48 0.91 -2.93 -7.77
N SER A 49 0.59 -3.19 -9.04
CA SER A 49 -0.79 -3.12 -9.53
C SER A 49 -1.73 -4.05 -8.75
N ARG A 50 -1.31 -5.31 -8.55
CA ARG A 50 -2.06 -6.28 -7.72
C ARG A 50 -2.18 -5.83 -6.26
N ALA A 51 -1.14 -5.21 -5.71
CA ALA A 51 -1.16 -4.72 -4.33
C ALA A 51 -2.18 -3.59 -4.15
N VAL A 52 -2.26 -2.64 -5.09
CA VAL A 52 -3.25 -1.56 -5.07
C VAL A 52 -4.68 -2.12 -5.11
N GLN A 53 -4.98 -3.00 -6.08
CA GLN A 53 -6.30 -3.61 -6.22
C GLN A 53 -6.73 -4.38 -4.97
N ARG A 54 -5.85 -5.23 -4.44
CA ARG A 54 -6.11 -5.98 -3.20
C ARG A 54 -6.23 -5.05 -1.99
N GLY A 55 -5.41 -3.99 -1.95
CA GLY A 55 -5.40 -3.00 -0.88
C GLY A 55 -6.74 -2.30 -0.73
N ARG A 56 -7.35 -1.90 -1.86
CA ARG A 56 -8.71 -1.34 -1.89
C ARG A 56 -9.71 -2.28 -1.23
N GLY A 57 -9.75 -3.54 -1.65
CA GLY A 57 -10.68 -4.52 -1.07
C GLY A 57 -10.45 -4.77 0.42
N ILE A 58 -9.19 -4.78 0.89
CA ILE A 58 -8.88 -4.91 2.32
C ILE A 58 -9.34 -3.67 3.10
N ALA A 59 -9.08 -2.47 2.57
CA ALA A 59 -9.44 -1.21 3.22
C ALA A 59 -10.95 -1.10 3.39
N GLU A 60 -11.70 -1.38 2.32
CA GLU A 60 -13.16 -1.41 2.31
C GLU A 60 -13.71 -2.45 3.29
N ALA A 61 -13.21 -3.69 3.25
CA ALA A 61 -13.69 -4.77 4.12
C ALA A 61 -13.37 -4.54 5.61
N SER A 62 -12.29 -3.82 5.93
CA SER A 62 -11.86 -3.59 7.32
C SER A 62 -12.31 -2.23 7.86
N GLY A 63 -12.98 -1.40 7.05
CA GLY A 63 -13.38 -0.04 7.43
C GLY A 63 -12.20 0.89 7.75
N VAL A 64 -11.01 0.62 7.21
CA VAL A 64 -9.81 1.43 7.47
C VAL A 64 -9.62 2.47 6.37
N ASN A 65 -9.39 3.72 6.77
CA ASN A 65 -9.11 4.84 5.89
C ASN A 65 -7.77 5.48 6.26
N LEU A 66 -7.21 6.25 5.33
CA LEU A 66 -6.14 7.17 5.66
C LEU A 66 -6.81 8.44 6.19
N GLU A 67 -6.80 8.65 7.50
CA GLU A 67 -7.25 9.93 8.08
C GLU A 67 -6.25 11.04 7.72
N ILE A 68 -6.30 11.51 6.48
CA ILE A 68 -5.69 12.78 6.12
C ILE A 68 -6.67 13.84 6.59
N THR A 69 -6.40 14.47 7.74
CA THR A 69 -7.02 15.76 8.04
C THR A 69 -6.62 16.68 6.89
N LYS A 70 -7.54 16.90 5.95
CA LYS A 70 -7.39 17.88 4.88
C LYS A 70 -7.45 19.25 5.56
N ASN A 71 -6.32 19.69 6.11
CA ASN A 71 -6.14 21.09 6.46
C ASN A 71 -6.15 21.85 5.14
N ALA A 72 -7.33 22.36 4.81
CA ALA A 72 -7.57 23.34 3.75
C ALA A 72 -7.02 24.70 4.19
#